data_AF-A0A183SHD2-F1
#
_entry.id   AF-A0A183SHD2-F1
#
_cell.length_a   1.000
_cell.length_b   1.000
_cell.length_c   1.000
_cell.angle_alpha   90.00
_cell.angle_beta   90.00
_cell.angle_gamma   90.00
#
_symmetry.space_group_name_H-M   'P 1'
#
loop_
_entity.id
_entity.type
_entity.pdbx_description
1 polymer ?
#
loop_
_entity_poly.entity_id
_entity_poly.type
_entity_poly.pdbx_seq_one_letter_code
_entity_poly.pdbx_strand_id
1 'polypeptide(L)'
;MAPSYCRLYGTRNPWDPSQVWWHVQERFGPCHPPPFSLAFGLLDSVLTPGSGGEEEIVRSFPSLAEDIPEDLFCNSIVPLLLSPSVFTDFPSQKTIGFLLTPFKDSQGPSPTSLISESAFCRFLAPRITLLFRTHELNTRLLLLKHFASYARLLGADALQGIILPEICLSLYDACDSLVTASLTGLSQLAAILGPAPVLCHLSSLGDQLKSRGLLNFESPQSNHYTTTTISLGRGKTVRYTPTQRAWRRCANFPDSAPKVSAQARDAVNTAAAPPPRRLRDVAALSANYTPPTVLPARVSLPPVTK
;
A
#
# COMPACT_ATOMS: atom_id res chain seq x y z
N MET A 1 29.54 14.53 -36.73
CA MET A 1 29.76 14.53 -35.27
C MET A 1 28.41 14.74 -34.61
N ALA A 2 27.81 13.65 -34.15
CA ALA A 2 26.50 13.59 -33.50
C ALA A 2 26.67 12.83 -32.18
N PRO A 3 25.91 13.16 -31.11
CA PRO A 3 26.13 12.58 -29.80
C PRO A 3 25.47 11.20 -29.67
N SER A 4 26.18 10.32 -28.97
CA SER A 4 25.80 8.95 -28.63
C SER A 4 24.66 8.87 -27.62
N TYR A 5 23.67 8.03 -27.91
CA TYR A 5 22.66 7.56 -26.96
C TYR A 5 23.31 6.58 -25.96
N CYS A 6 23.31 6.94 -24.66
CA CYS A 6 23.53 6.00 -23.57
C CYS A 6 22.22 5.28 -23.22
N ARG A 7 22.29 3.95 -23.21
CA ARG A 7 21.22 3.02 -22.82
C ARG A 7 20.80 3.26 -21.37
N LEU A 8 19.50 3.43 -21.14
CA LEU A 8 18.90 3.28 -19.81
C LEU A 8 18.66 1.79 -19.56
N TYR A 9 19.42 1.19 -18.66
CA TYR A 9 19.06 -0.06 -18.00
C TYR A 9 17.87 0.22 -17.08
N GLY A 10 16.77 -0.51 -17.29
CA GLY A 10 15.58 -0.43 -16.46
C GLY A 10 15.86 -0.81 -15.01
N THR A 11 15.47 0.06 -14.09
CA THR A 11 15.45 -0.23 -12.66
C THR A 11 14.41 -1.31 -12.38
N ARG A 12 14.88 -2.44 -11.84
CA ARG A 12 14.09 -3.61 -11.45
C ARG A 12 13.14 -3.23 -10.32
N ASN A 13 11.82 -3.29 -10.55
CA ASN A 13 10.81 -3.16 -9.50
C ASN A 13 10.81 -4.45 -8.65
N PRO A 14 11.03 -4.38 -7.32
CA PRO A 14 10.93 -5.55 -6.42
C PRO A 14 9.51 -6.12 -6.28
N TRP A 15 8.51 -5.40 -6.81
CA TRP A 15 7.08 -5.67 -6.63
C TRP A 15 6.36 -5.93 -7.96
N ASP A 16 7.06 -6.48 -8.96
CA ASP A 16 6.41 -7.02 -10.15
C ASP A 16 5.69 -8.33 -9.77
N PRO A 17 4.34 -8.36 -9.74
CA PRO A 17 3.60 -9.55 -9.36
C PRO A 17 4.00 -10.74 -10.22
N SER A 18 4.25 -10.53 -11.52
CA SER A 18 4.59 -11.59 -12.47
C SER A 18 5.91 -12.31 -12.15
N GLN A 19 6.87 -11.66 -11.49
CA GLN A 19 8.12 -12.29 -11.08
C GLN A 19 8.03 -13.02 -9.73
N VAL A 20 7.14 -12.58 -8.84
CA VAL A 20 6.84 -13.28 -7.59
C VAL A 20 6.18 -14.64 -7.89
N TRP A 21 5.35 -14.71 -8.93
CA TRP A 21 4.67 -15.93 -9.37
C TRP A 21 5.63 -17.02 -9.86
N TRP A 22 6.67 -16.68 -10.63
CA TRP A 22 7.65 -17.67 -11.12
C TRP A 22 8.42 -18.37 -9.98
N HIS A 23 8.79 -17.63 -8.94
CA HIS A 23 9.52 -18.20 -7.80
C HIS A 23 8.67 -19.07 -6.86
N VAL A 24 7.35 -18.87 -6.83
CA VAL A 24 6.44 -19.69 -6.03
C VAL A 24 6.09 -20.99 -6.75
N GLN A 25 5.98 -20.95 -8.08
CA GLN A 25 5.61 -22.10 -8.91
C GLN A 25 6.70 -23.17 -9.00
N GLU A 26 7.99 -22.82 -8.88
CA GLU A 26 9.09 -23.80 -8.84
C GLU A 26 9.16 -24.61 -7.53
N ARG A 27 8.49 -24.17 -6.46
CA ARG A 27 8.62 -24.78 -5.13
C ARG A 27 7.59 -25.87 -4.80
N PHE A 28 6.54 -26.00 -5.61
CA PHE A 28 5.45 -26.94 -5.35
C PHE A 28 5.15 -27.77 -6.60
N GLY A 29 5.48 -29.07 -6.50
CA GLY A 29 5.23 -30.06 -7.55
C GLY A 29 3.73 -30.31 -7.80
N PRO A 30 3.39 -31.02 -8.90
CA PRO A 30 2.03 -31.05 -9.42
C PRO A 30 1.22 -32.15 -8.74
N CYS A 31 0.52 -31.85 -7.64
CA CYS A 31 -0.57 -32.70 -7.15
C CYS A 31 -1.55 -31.89 -6.29
N HIS A 32 -2.85 -32.05 -6.59
CA HIS A 32 -4.06 -31.46 -6.00
C HIS A 32 -4.53 -30.10 -6.56
N PRO A 33 -5.85 -29.92 -6.78
CA PRO A 33 -6.39 -28.62 -7.16
C PRO A 33 -6.10 -27.67 -5.99
N PRO A 34 -5.43 -26.53 -6.24
CA PRO A 34 -4.86 -25.81 -5.11
C PRO A 34 -5.98 -25.07 -4.36
N PRO A 35 -5.91 -24.93 -3.01
CA PRO A 35 -6.77 -24.01 -2.24
C PRO A 35 -6.70 -22.55 -2.75
N PHE A 36 -5.76 -22.27 -3.66
CA PHE A 36 -5.56 -21.02 -4.36
C PHE A 36 -6.74 -20.63 -5.26
N SER A 37 -7.58 -21.57 -5.75
CA SER A 37 -8.73 -21.18 -6.60
C SER A 37 -9.79 -20.38 -5.81
N LEU A 38 -9.94 -20.66 -4.51
CA LEU A 38 -10.81 -19.90 -3.61
C LEU A 38 -10.19 -18.56 -3.22
N ALA A 39 -8.89 -18.54 -2.93
CA ALA A 39 -8.15 -17.30 -2.68
C ALA A 39 -8.16 -16.37 -3.90
N PHE A 40 -8.04 -16.90 -5.12
CA PHE A 40 -8.10 -16.13 -6.36
C PHE A 40 -9.50 -15.59 -6.61
N GLY A 41 -10.56 -16.40 -6.44
CA GLY A 41 -11.94 -15.91 -6.58
C GLY A 41 -12.27 -14.82 -5.56
N LEU A 42 -11.70 -14.90 -4.36
CA LEU A 42 -11.91 -13.90 -3.32
C LEU A 42 -11.12 -12.62 -3.60
N LEU A 43 -9.87 -12.72 -4.06
CA LEU A 43 -9.10 -11.54 -4.46
C LEU A 43 -9.66 -10.88 -5.71
N ASP A 44 -10.07 -11.65 -6.72
CA ASP A 44 -10.71 -11.13 -7.93
C ASP A 44 -12.05 -10.45 -7.57
N SER A 45 -12.81 -11.00 -6.63
CA SER A 45 -14.09 -10.41 -6.17
C SER A 45 -13.92 -9.23 -5.21
N VAL A 46 -12.93 -9.23 -4.30
CA VAL A 46 -12.59 -8.08 -3.43
C VAL A 46 -11.97 -6.93 -4.21
N LEU A 47 -11.25 -7.22 -5.30
CA LEU A 47 -10.60 -6.22 -6.16
C LEU A 47 -11.49 -5.74 -7.33
N THR A 48 -12.71 -6.29 -7.50
CA THR A 48 -13.67 -5.85 -8.52
C THR A 48 -14.80 -5.06 -7.87
N PRO A 49 -14.77 -3.70 -7.91
CA PRO A 49 -15.79 -2.89 -7.30
C PRO A 49 -17.04 -2.87 -8.20
N GLY A 50 -18.23 -3.16 -7.67
CA GLY A 50 -19.48 -2.90 -8.41
C GLY A 50 -20.68 -3.83 -8.22
N SER A 51 -20.62 -4.83 -7.33
CA SER A 51 -21.82 -5.59 -6.96
C SER A 51 -22.05 -5.45 -5.46
N GLY A 52 -23.29 -5.18 -5.02
CA GLY A 52 -23.63 -4.92 -3.61
C GLY A 52 -23.36 -6.06 -2.61
N GLY A 53 -22.54 -7.06 -2.96
CA GLY A 53 -22.04 -8.13 -2.10
C GLY A 53 -20.67 -7.88 -1.45
N GLU A 54 -20.03 -6.74 -1.70
CA GLU A 54 -18.70 -6.40 -1.12
C GLU A 54 -18.71 -6.44 0.42
N GLU A 55 -19.78 -5.96 1.06
CA GLU A 55 -19.90 -5.98 2.52
C GLU A 55 -20.06 -7.41 3.08
N GLU A 56 -20.75 -8.28 2.35
CA GLU A 56 -20.96 -9.67 2.76
C GLU A 56 -19.66 -10.49 2.65
N ILE A 57 -18.82 -10.18 1.66
CA ILE A 57 -17.50 -10.80 1.50
C ILE A 57 -16.56 -10.34 2.62
N VAL A 58 -16.50 -9.04 2.92
CA VAL A 58 -15.71 -8.53 4.06
C VAL A 58 -16.20 -9.13 5.39
N ARG A 59 -17.51 -9.37 5.52
CA ARG A 59 -18.10 -10.03 6.70
C ARG A 59 -17.76 -11.51 6.81
N SER A 60 -17.61 -12.22 5.68
CA SER A 60 -17.29 -13.65 5.63
C SER A 60 -15.79 -13.95 5.54
N PHE A 61 -14.96 -12.93 5.31
CA PHE A 61 -13.51 -13.07 5.23
C PHE A 61 -12.87 -13.66 6.50
N PRO A 62 -13.24 -13.26 7.73
CA PRO A 62 -12.68 -13.87 8.94
C PRO A 62 -12.97 -15.36 9.05
N SER A 63 -14.21 -15.78 8.77
CA SER A 63 -14.55 -17.21 8.78
C SER A 63 -13.78 -18.03 7.76
N LEU A 64 -13.48 -17.46 6.58
CA LEU A 64 -12.66 -18.17 5.60
C LEU A 64 -11.19 -18.25 6.00
N ALA A 65 -10.67 -17.22 6.67
CA ALA A 65 -9.29 -17.23 7.16
C ALA A 65 -9.09 -18.32 8.22
N GLU A 66 -10.11 -18.64 9.02
CA GLU A 66 -10.06 -19.76 9.99
C GLU A 66 -9.92 -21.13 9.33
N ASP A 67 -10.45 -21.32 8.12
CA ASP A 67 -10.37 -22.58 7.37
C ASP A 67 -9.01 -22.80 6.69
N ILE A 68 -8.15 -21.78 6.63
CA ILE A 68 -6.86 -21.81 5.95
C ILE A 68 -5.74 -21.83 7.00
N PRO A 69 -4.75 -22.76 6.90
CA PRO A 69 -3.58 -22.72 7.78
C PRO A 69 -2.88 -21.35 7.73
N GLU A 70 -2.60 -20.79 8.90
CA GLU A 70 -2.12 -19.41 9.07
C GLU A 70 -0.87 -19.10 8.22
N ASP A 71 0.08 -20.03 8.12
CA ASP A 71 1.26 -19.91 7.28
C ASP A 71 0.91 -19.78 5.79
N LEU A 72 -0.08 -20.53 5.30
CA LEU A 72 -0.52 -20.48 3.90
C LEU A 72 -1.24 -19.17 3.61
N PHE A 73 -2.09 -18.74 4.54
CA PHE A 73 -2.77 -17.45 4.48
C PHE A 73 -1.76 -16.29 4.40
N CYS A 74 -0.75 -16.29 5.29
CA CYS A 74 0.28 -15.27 5.35
C CYS A 74 1.21 -15.26 4.14
N ASN A 75 1.53 -16.42 3.56
CA ASN A 75 2.41 -16.49 2.40
C ASN A 75 1.71 -16.19 1.07
N SER A 76 0.40 -16.45 0.97
CA SER A 76 -0.32 -16.41 -0.31
C SER A 76 -1.28 -15.23 -0.43
N ILE A 77 -2.01 -14.89 0.64
CA ILE A 77 -3.11 -13.91 0.60
C ILE A 77 -2.66 -12.55 1.12
N VAL A 78 -1.99 -12.51 2.28
CA VAL A 78 -1.47 -11.27 2.88
C VAL A 78 -0.62 -10.41 1.92
N PRO A 79 0.27 -10.96 1.06
CA PRO A 79 1.03 -10.17 0.10
C PRO A 79 0.16 -9.33 -0.83
N LEU A 80 -0.98 -9.89 -1.22
CA LEU A 80 -1.90 -9.31 -2.19
C LEU A 80 -2.77 -8.25 -1.51
N LEU A 81 -3.19 -8.52 -0.27
CA LEU A 81 -3.90 -7.57 0.58
C LEU A 81 -3.03 -6.36 0.97
N LEU A 82 -1.74 -6.57 1.23
CA LEU A 82 -0.80 -5.50 1.58
C LEU A 82 -0.25 -4.73 0.36
N SER A 83 -0.79 -4.93 -0.84
CA SER A 83 -0.48 -4.08 -1.98
C SER A 83 -1.03 -2.66 -1.74
N PRO A 84 -0.24 -1.57 -1.90
CA PRO A 84 -0.71 -0.20 -1.64
C PRO A 84 -2.02 0.16 -2.36
N SER A 85 -2.24 -0.42 -3.54
CA SER A 85 -3.47 -0.27 -4.32
C SER A 85 -4.75 -0.75 -3.64
N VAL A 86 -4.67 -1.52 -2.56
CA VAL A 86 -5.81 -2.05 -1.79
C VAL A 86 -6.22 -1.09 -0.66
N PHE A 87 -5.32 -0.19 -0.26
CA PHE A 87 -5.52 0.72 0.87
C PHE A 87 -6.49 1.87 0.55
N THR A 88 -6.78 2.11 -0.73
CA THR A 88 -7.74 3.12 -1.20
C THR A 88 -9.19 2.68 -1.06
N ASP A 89 -9.45 1.37 -1.01
CA ASP A 89 -10.80 0.82 -1.14
C ASP A 89 -11.40 0.57 0.25
N PHE A 90 -12.51 1.25 0.59
CA PHE A 90 -13.10 1.24 1.94
C PHE A 90 -13.42 -0.17 2.49
N PRO A 91 -14.02 -1.11 1.72
CA PRO A 91 -14.25 -2.47 2.19
C PRO A 91 -12.94 -3.17 2.57
N SER A 92 -11.90 -2.96 1.77
CA SER A 92 -10.56 -3.53 1.97
C SER A 92 -9.87 -2.96 3.19
N GLN A 93 -10.03 -1.65 3.49
CA GLN A 93 -9.43 -1.04 4.69
C GLN A 93 -9.87 -1.73 5.99
N LYS A 94 -11.11 -2.22 6.04
CA LYS A 94 -11.61 -2.97 7.21
C LYS A 94 -10.90 -4.31 7.35
N THR A 95 -10.74 -5.04 6.25
CA THR A 95 -10.00 -6.31 6.19
C THR A 95 -8.52 -6.11 6.57
N ILE A 96 -7.88 -5.07 6.05
CA ILE A 96 -6.50 -4.71 6.43
C ILE A 96 -6.42 -4.34 7.91
N GLY A 97 -7.44 -3.67 8.45
CA GLY A 97 -7.55 -3.42 9.88
C GLY A 97 -7.40 -4.69 10.71
N PHE A 98 -8.08 -5.78 10.33
CA PHE A 98 -7.97 -7.07 11.03
C PHE A 98 -6.59 -7.73 10.93
N LEU A 99 -5.81 -7.45 9.87
CA LEU A 99 -4.41 -7.89 9.75
C LEU A 99 -3.46 -7.06 10.61
N LEU A 100 -3.76 -5.76 10.77
CA LEU A 100 -2.97 -4.82 11.56
C LEU A 100 -3.29 -4.88 13.06
N THR A 101 -4.25 -5.71 13.48
CA THR A 101 -4.60 -5.95 14.88
C THR A 101 -4.44 -7.42 15.24
N PRO A 102 -3.20 -7.94 15.30
CA PRO A 102 -2.95 -9.34 15.61
C PRO A 102 -3.39 -9.70 17.04
N PHE A 103 -3.80 -10.95 17.23
CA PHE A 103 -4.16 -11.46 18.56
C PHE A 103 -2.97 -12.09 19.28
N LYS A 104 -2.99 -12.03 20.61
CA LYS A 104 -1.95 -12.65 21.43
C LYS A 104 -2.00 -14.16 21.31
N ASP A 105 -0.85 -14.80 21.10
CA ASP A 105 -0.75 -16.27 21.02
C ASP A 105 -1.37 -16.96 22.24
N SER A 106 -1.29 -16.34 23.42
CA SER A 106 -1.85 -16.86 24.68
C SER A 106 -3.38 -16.81 24.77
N GLN A 107 -4.04 -15.96 23.99
CA GLN A 107 -5.49 -15.72 24.06
C GLN A 107 -6.26 -16.45 22.94
N GLY A 108 -5.55 -16.97 21.93
CA GLY A 108 -6.16 -17.59 20.77
C GLY A 108 -6.89 -16.59 19.86
N PRO A 109 -7.54 -17.09 18.80
CA PRO A 109 -8.20 -16.26 17.79
C PRO A 109 -9.32 -15.38 18.39
N SER A 110 -9.44 -14.15 17.89
CA SER A 110 -10.54 -13.24 18.23
C SER A 110 -11.34 -12.87 16.97
N PRO A 111 -12.63 -12.50 17.09
CA PRO A 111 -13.48 -12.19 15.93
C PRO A 111 -13.02 -10.93 15.16
N THR A 112 -12.09 -10.16 15.70
CA THR A 112 -11.56 -8.92 15.09
C THR A 112 -10.09 -9.01 14.68
N SER A 113 -9.53 -10.21 14.62
CA SER A 113 -8.10 -10.43 14.37
C SER A 113 -7.88 -11.69 13.55
N LEU A 114 -7.17 -11.59 12.44
CA LEU A 114 -7.00 -12.70 11.49
C LEU A 114 -5.77 -13.56 11.77
N ILE A 115 -4.76 -12.98 12.43
CA ILE A 115 -3.46 -13.61 12.64
C ILE A 115 -2.94 -13.35 14.04
N SER A 116 -2.10 -14.26 14.49
CA SER A 116 -1.38 -14.23 15.75
C SER A 116 -0.23 -13.23 15.73
N GLU A 117 0.22 -12.79 16.91
CA GLU A 117 1.41 -11.94 17.04
C GLU A 117 2.66 -12.63 16.46
N SER A 118 2.80 -13.95 16.65
CA SER A 118 3.93 -14.72 16.12
C SER A 118 3.95 -14.76 14.59
N ALA A 119 2.81 -15.02 13.94
CA ALA A 119 2.68 -14.95 12.49
C ALA A 119 2.87 -13.51 11.96
N PHE A 120 2.33 -12.52 12.67
CA PHE A 120 2.52 -11.11 12.32
C PHE A 120 4.01 -10.74 12.28
N CYS A 121 4.77 -11.08 13.32
CA CYS A 121 6.21 -10.81 13.40
C CYS A 121 6.96 -11.46 12.24
N ARG A 122 6.58 -12.68 11.88
CA ARG A 122 7.26 -13.46 10.84
C ARG A 122 6.97 -12.96 9.42
N PHE A 123 5.72 -12.63 9.12
CA PHE A 123 5.28 -12.42 7.74
C PHE A 123 4.91 -10.97 7.43
N LEU A 124 4.32 -10.23 8.37
CA LEU A 124 3.77 -8.90 8.13
C LEU A 124 4.73 -7.79 8.56
N ALA A 125 5.40 -7.93 9.70
CA ALA A 125 6.35 -6.93 10.20
C ALA A 125 7.35 -6.45 9.13
N PRO A 126 8.10 -7.33 8.42
CA PRO A 126 9.03 -6.89 7.38
C PRO A 126 8.33 -6.16 6.22
N ARG A 127 7.11 -6.56 5.86
CA ARG A 127 6.34 -5.93 4.76
C ARG A 127 5.83 -4.55 5.17
N ILE A 128 5.26 -4.44 6.36
CA ILE A 128 4.76 -3.18 6.91
C ILE A 128 5.90 -2.17 7.05
N THR A 129 7.07 -2.61 7.52
CA THR A 129 8.26 -1.75 7.56
C THR A 129 8.63 -1.18 6.19
N LEU A 130 8.45 -1.95 5.11
CA LEU A 130 8.65 -1.46 3.74
C LEU A 130 7.51 -0.56 3.27
N LEU A 131 6.26 -0.82 3.66
CA LEU A 131 5.11 0.03 3.34
C LEU A 131 5.23 1.42 3.95
N PHE A 132 5.87 1.59 5.12
CA PHE A 132 6.16 2.93 5.60
C PHE A 132 7.03 3.71 4.59
N ARG A 133 7.89 3.07 3.79
CA ARG A 133 8.71 3.76 2.78
C ARG A 133 8.03 4.02 1.44
N THR A 134 6.83 3.53 1.18
CA THR A 134 6.16 3.72 -0.13
C THR A 134 5.62 5.14 -0.33
N HIS A 135 5.63 5.97 0.71
CA HIS A 135 5.23 7.38 0.70
C HIS A 135 3.83 7.64 0.11
N GLU A 136 2.91 6.69 0.29
CA GLU A 136 1.53 6.82 -0.18
C GLU A 136 0.61 7.24 0.97
N LEU A 137 -0.23 8.26 0.75
CA LEU A 137 -1.02 8.90 1.81
C LEU A 137 -1.97 7.92 2.51
N ASN A 138 -2.75 7.14 1.76
CA ASN A 138 -3.75 6.24 2.34
C ASN A 138 -3.09 5.05 3.04
N THR A 139 -2.03 4.47 2.45
CA THR A 139 -1.19 3.49 3.13
C THR A 139 -0.70 4.03 4.47
N ARG A 140 -0.11 5.22 4.48
CA ARG A 140 0.44 5.81 5.72
C ARG A 140 -0.64 6.05 6.77
N LEU A 141 -1.79 6.61 6.38
CA LEU A 141 -2.93 6.84 7.28
C LEU A 141 -3.46 5.54 7.89
N LEU A 142 -3.64 4.49 7.09
CA LEU A 142 -4.16 3.21 7.57
C LEU A 142 -3.16 2.52 8.50
N LEU A 143 -1.87 2.55 8.16
CA LEU A 143 -0.81 2.03 9.03
C LEU A 143 -0.78 2.77 10.37
N LEU A 144 -0.87 4.10 10.37
CA LEU A 144 -0.89 4.90 11.60
C LEU A 144 -2.14 4.68 12.45
N LYS A 145 -3.30 4.48 11.81
CA LYS A 145 -4.59 4.23 12.49
C LYS A 145 -4.54 3.02 13.42
N HIS A 146 -3.84 1.96 13.01
CA HIS A 146 -3.72 0.70 13.77
C HIS A 146 -2.38 0.56 14.50
N PHE A 147 -1.53 1.61 14.48
CA PHE A 147 -0.14 1.53 14.94
C PHE A 147 0.01 1.02 16.38
N ALA A 148 -0.90 1.39 17.28
CA ALA A 148 -0.86 0.97 18.69
C ALA A 148 -0.90 -0.56 18.86
N SER A 149 -1.58 -1.24 17.94
CA SER A 149 -1.81 -2.69 18.02
C SER A 149 -0.58 -3.49 17.62
N TYR A 150 0.23 -2.99 16.69
CA TYR A 150 1.34 -3.76 16.13
C TYR A 150 2.73 -3.15 16.31
N ALA A 151 2.86 -1.89 16.71
CA ALA A 151 4.16 -1.19 16.73
C ALA A 151 5.24 -1.96 17.51
N ARG A 152 4.90 -2.51 18.68
CA ARG A 152 5.84 -3.30 19.50
C ARG A 152 6.35 -4.57 18.80
N LEU A 153 5.57 -5.12 17.87
CA LEU A 153 5.90 -6.34 17.14
C LEU A 153 6.90 -6.11 16.00
N LEU A 154 7.13 -4.85 15.61
CA LEU A 154 8.13 -4.51 14.59
C LEU A 154 9.57 -4.60 15.09
N GLY A 155 9.77 -4.55 16.42
CA GLY A 155 11.09 -4.52 17.05
C GLY A 155 11.75 -3.13 17.07
N ALA A 156 12.57 -2.89 18.08
CA ALA A 156 13.17 -1.58 18.35
C ALA A 156 14.04 -1.04 17.19
N ASP A 157 14.83 -1.92 16.56
CA ASP A 157 15.72 -1.52 15.45
C ASP A 157 14.95 -1.00 14.24
N ALA A 158 13.87 -1.68 13.83
CA ALA A 158 13.03 -1.24 12.74
C ALA A 158 12.27 0.04 13.11
N LEU A 159 11.76 0.13 14.35
CA LEU A 159 11.08 1.32 14.84
C LEU A 159 12.00 2.55 14.80
N GLN A 160 13.23 2.42 15.28
CA GLN A 160 14.16 3.55 15.35
C GLN A 160 14.81 3.88 14.01
N GLY A 161 15.26 2.87 13.26
CA GLY A 161 16.02 3.06 12.03
C GLY A 161 15.16 3.34 10.79
N ILE A 162 13.87 2.99 10.83
CA ILE A 162 12.98 3.06 9.67
C ILE A 162 11.71 3.83 10.00
N ILE A 163 10.92 3.36 10.97
CA ILE A 163 9.58 3.91 11.20
C ILE A 163 9.63 5.33 11.77
N LEU A 164 10.50 5.60 12.74
CA LEU A 164 10.60 6.90 13.39
C LEU A 164 10.97 8.02 12.41
N PRO A 165 12.01 7.90 11.56
CA PRO A 165 12.29 8.88 10.52
C PRO A 165 11.09 9.15 9.61
N GLU A 166 10.38 8.08 9.21
CA GLU A 166 9.22 8.17 8.35
C GLU A 166 8.05 8.92 9.00
N ILE A 167 7.72 8.62 10.27
CA ILE A 167 6.66 9.31 11.00
C ILE A 167 7.04 10.76 11.30
N CYS A 168 8.30 11.04 11.63
CA CYS A 168 8.79 12.42 11.77
C CYS A 168 8.61 13.21 10.48
N LEU A 169 8.90 12.62 9.32
CA LEU A 169 8.69 13.28 8.02
C LEU A 169 7.20 13.63 7.78
N SER A 170 6.28 12.76 8.20
CA SER A 170 4.84 13.01 8.08
C SER A 170 4.33 14.20 8.89
N LEU A 171 5.05 14.67 9.92
CA LEU A 171 4.68 15.91 10.62
C LEU A 171 4.84 17.18 9.78
N TYR A 172 5.63 17.09 8.71
CA TYR A 172 5.89 18.20 7.79
C TYR A 172 5.01 18.13 6.53
N ASP A 173 4.02 17.22 6.50
CA ASP A 173 3.10 17.07 5.38
C ASP A 173 1.97 18.12 5.40
N ALA A 174 1.38 18.40 4.22
CA ALA A 174 0.25 19.32 4.05
C ALA A 174 -1.09 18.78 4.56
N CYS A 175 -1.24 17.46 4.67
CA CYS A 175 -2.46 16.81 5.13
C CYS A 175 -2.56 16.82 6.66
N ASP A 176 -3.53 17.57 7.21
CA ASP A 176 -3.78 17.66 8.65
C ASP A 176 -4.12 16.31 9.30
N SER A 177 -4.87 15.45 8.59
CA SER A 177 -5.20 14.11 9.06
C SER A 177 -3.94 13.26 9.25
N LEU A 178 -2.99 13.35 8.31
CA LEU A 178 -1.72 12.63 8.39
C LEU A 178 -0.85 13.16 9.53
N VAL A 179 -0.73 14.49 9.67
CA VAL A 179 0.02 15.12 10.75
C VAL A 179 -0.54 14.70 12.11
N THR A 180 -1.86 14.71 12.27
CA THR A 180 -2.55 14.31 13.52
C THR A 180 -2.31 12.83 13.86
N ALA A 181 -2.46 11.95 12.87
CA ALA A 181 -2.17 10.52 13.04
C ALA A 181 -0.68 10.29 13.39
N SER A 182 0.22 11.08 12.80
CA SER A 182 1.67 10.98 13.03
C SER A 182 2.07 11.47 14.42
N LEU A 183 1.46 12.54 14.94
CA LEU A 183 1.64 12.97 16.33
C LEU A 183 1.24 11.87 17.32
N THR A 184 0.12 11.19 17.04
CA THR A 184 -0.32 10.03 17.83
C THR A 184 0.70 8.89 17.72
N GLY A 185 1.18 8.59 16.51
CA GLY A 185 2.26 7.61 16.29
C GLY A 185 3.55 7.93 17.05
N LEU A 186 3.97 9.20 17.08
CA LEU A 186 5.15 9.63 17.84
C LEU A 186 4.98 9.43 19.35
N SER A 187 3.79 9.67 19.89
CA SER A 187 3.52 9.40 21.30
C SER A 187 3.70 7.92 21.64
N GLN A 188 3.28 7.03 20.74
CA GLN A 188 3.44 5.59 20.88
C GLN A 188 4.91 5.18 20.74
N LEU A 189 5.63 5.76 19.78
CA LEU A 189 7.07 5.56 19.64
C LEU A 189 7.82 6.03 20.88
N ALA A 190 7.44 7.16 21.48
CA ALA A 190 8.04 7.66 22.71
C ALA A 190 7.78 6.72 23.90
N ALA A 191 6.62 6.05 23.93
CA ALA A 191 6.32 5.03 24.93
C ALA A 191 7.16 3.73 24.75
N ILE A 192 7.58 3.41 23.52
CA ILE A 192 8.34 2.18 23.21
C ILE A 192 9.86 2.40 23.25
N LEU A 193 10.34 3.45 22.56
CA LEU A 193 11.77 3.77 22.40
C LEU A 193 12.27 4.76 23.46
N GLY A 194 11.35 5.41 24.19
CA GLY A 194 11.65 6.53 25.07
C GLY A 194 11.54 7.89 24.37
N PRO A 195 11.39 8.98 25.15
CA PRO A 195 11.19 10.32 24.60
C PRO A 195 12.46 10.89 23.94
N ALA A 196 13.65 10.56 24.44
CA ALA A 196 14.89 11.16 23.97
C ALA A 196 15.19 10.83 22.49
N PRO A 197 15.15 9.56 22.03
CA PRO A 197 15.34 9.26 20.61
C PRO A 197 14.34 9.99 19.72
N VAL A 198 13.06 10.01 20.10
CA VAL A 198 11.99 10.66 19.32
C VAL A 198 12.27 12.15 19.14
N LEU A 199 12.56 12.86 20.23
CA LEU A 199 12.83 14.30 20.19
C LEU A 199 14.12 14.62 19.41
N CYS A 200 15.18 13.81 19.56
CA CYS A 200 16.42 13.98 18.82
C CYS A 200 16.21 13.81 17.31
N HIS A 201 15.48 12.77 16.88
CA HIS A 201 15.18 12.56 15.46
C HIS A 201 14.31 13.69 14.89
N LEU A 202 13.28 14.12 15.63
CA LEU A 202 12.42 15.22 15.20
C LEU A 202 13.21 16.53 15.03
N SER A 203 14.03 16.90 16.02
CA SER A 203 14.88 18.09 15.95
C SER A 203 15.85 18.01 14.78
N SER A 204 16.57 16.89 14.64
CA SER A 204 17.56 16.69 13.58
C SER A 204 16.94 16.77 12.18
N LEU A 205 15.77 16.14 11.98
CA LEU A 205 15.07 16.21 10.71
C LEU A 205 14.61 17.64 10.41
N GLY A 206 14.05 18.34 11.40
CA GLY A 206 13.65 19.73 11.27
C GLY A 206 14.80 20.65 10.85
N ASP A 207 15.97 20.51 11.49
CA ASP A 207 17.17 21.26 11.13
C ASP A 207 17.65 20.95 9.70
N GLN A 208 17.60 19.69 9.29
CA GLN A 208 17.94 19.28 7.93
C GLN A 208 16.97 19.84 6.89
N LEU A 209 15.67 19.77 7.11
CA LEU A 209 14.66 20.32 6.20
C LEU A 209 14.78 21.85 6.10
N LYS A 210 15.06 22.52 7.22
CA LYS A 210 15.32 23.96 7.27
C LYS A 210 16.58 24.36 6.50
N SER A 211 17.70 23.66 6.71
CA SER A 211 18.95 23.94 5.99
C SER A 211 18.84 23.76 4.47
N ARG A 212 17.92 22.89 4.02
CA ARG A 212 17.60 22.67 2.60
C ARG A 212 16.56 23.65 2.04
N GLY A 213 16.06 24.59 2.83
CA GLY A 213 15.02 25.53 2.40
C GLY A 213 13.65 24.88 2.13
N LEU A 214 13.43 23.66 2.64
CA LEU A 214 12.14 22.96 2.53
C LEU A 214 11.16 23.46 3.60
N LEU A 215 11.69 23.94 4.74
CA LEU A 215 10.93 24.69 5.74
C LEU A 215 11.17 26.18 5.54
N ASN A 216 10.51 26.76 4.55
CA ASN A 216 10.46 28.21 4.43
C ASN A 216 9.35 28.73 5.32
N PHE A 217 9.71 29.64 6.22
CA PHE A 217 8.77 30.36 7.04
C PHE A 217 8.34 31.61 6.28
N GLU A 218 7.06 31.75 5.97
CA GLU A 218 6.56 33.03 5.48
C GLU A 218 6.71 34.10 6.56
N SER A 219 7.07 35.31 6.15
CA SER A 219 7.12 36.46 7.05
C SER A 219 5.72 36.69 7.62
N PRO A 220 5.57 36.87 8.93
CA PRO A 220 4.26 37.03 9.55
C PRO A 220 3.54 38.24 8.95
N GLN A 221 2.31 38.04 8.49
CA GLN A 221 1.39 39.14 8.19
C GLN A 221 0.54 39.36 9.45
N SER A 222 0.80 40.46 10.17
CA SER A 222 0.12 40.92 11.40
C SER A 222 0.83 40.62 12.74
N ASN A 223 0.77 41.62 13.63
CA ASN A 223 1.61 41.80 14.84
C ASN A 223 0.85 41.58 16.17
N HIS A 224 -0.32 40.96 16.18
CA HIS A 224 -1.04 40.73 17.43
C HIS A 224 -0.65 39.38 18.04
N TYR A 225 0.31 39.38 18.98
CA TYR A 225 0.68 38.20 19.74
C TYR A 225 0.64 38.45 21.25
N THR A 226 0.09 37.47 21.98
CA THR A 226 0.26 37.38 23.44
C THR A 226 1.56 36.62 23.70
N THR A 227 2.57 37.31 24.24
CA THR A 227 3.79 36.64 24.72
C THR A 227 3.53 36.09 26.11
N THR A 228 3.73 34.78 26.28
CA THR A 228 3.63 34.10 27.57
C THR A 228 5.02 34.01 28.19
N THR A 229 5.20 34.51 29.42
CA THR A 229 6.43 34.27 30.18
C THR A 229 6.27 33.00 31.01
N ILE A 230 7.14 32.02 30.78
CA ILE A 230 7.16 30.73 31.46
C ILE A 230 8.31 30.73 32.47
N SER A 231 8.00 30.48 33.74
CA SER A 231 9.00 30.39 34.82
C SER A 231 9.57 28.98 34.92
N LEU A 232 10.89 28.83 34.85
CA LEU A 232 11.60 27.54 34.83
C LEU A 232 12.24 27.17 36.19
N GLY A 233 11.94 27.93 37.25
CA GLY A 233 12.59 27.81 38.56
C GLY A 233 13.99 28.46 38.61
N ARG A 234 14.53 28.64 39.82
CA ARG A 234 15.82 29.34 40.08
C ARG A 234 15.91 30.74 39.44
N GLY A 235 14.80 31.47 39.37
CA GLY A 235 14.73 32.80 38.77
C GLY A 235 14.86 32.84 37.24
N LYS A 236 14.93 31.69 36.56
CA LYS A 236 15.00 31.62 35.11
C LYS A 236 13.61 31.72 34.50
N THR A 237 13.47 32.53 33.46
CA THR A 237 12.24 32.68 32.69
C THR A 237 12.51 32.48 31.20
N VAL A 238 11.53 31.95 30.49
CA VAL A 238 11.50 31.86 29.03
C VAL A 238 10.30 32.65 28.53
N ARG A 239 10.52 33.56 27.58
CA ARG A 239 9.43 34.20 26.85
C ARG A 239 9.07 33.33 25.66
N TYR A 240 7.85 32.82 25.68
CA TYR A 240 7.25 32.09 24.57
C TYR A 240 6.34 33.03 23.78
N THR A 241 6.63 33.18 22.50
CA THR A 241 5.78 33.90 21.56
C THR A 241 5.39 32.92 20.46
N PRO A 242 4.10 32.57 20.30
CA PRO A 242 3.66 31.68 19.25
C PRO A 242 3.97 32.30 17.89
N THR A 243 4.66 31.56 17.01
CA THR A 243 5.01 32.07 15.68
C THR A 243 3.82 31.93 14.72
N GLN A 244 3.42 33.03 14.08
CA GLN A 244 2.49 33.06 12.92
C GLN A 244 3.12 32.49 11.63
N ARG A 245 4.36 31.99 11.69
CA ARG A 245 5.05 31.47 10.53
C ARG A 245 4.36 30.18 10.10
N ALA A 246 3.60 30.26 9.01
CA ALA A 246 3.07 29.09 8.35
C ALA A 246 4.25 28.19 8.01
N TRP A 247 4.18 26.95 8.49
CA TRP A 247 5.09 25.91 8.05
C TRP A 247 4.78 25.73 6.57
N ARG A 248 5.74 25.91 5.67
CA ARG A 248 5.53 25.43 4.30
C ARG A 248 5.39 23.92 4.37
N ARG A 249 4.15 23.47 4.25
CA ARG A 249 3.81 22.06 4.24
C ARG A 249 3.88 21.58 2.81
N CYS A 250 4.65 20.53 2.58
CA CYS A 250 4.76 19.89 1.28
C CYS A 250 3.80 18.69 1.25
N ALA A 251 3.25 18.36 0.08
CA ALA A 251 2.60 17.07 -0.12
C ALA A 251 3.70 16.00 -0.27
N ASN A 252 4.31 15.62 0.85
CA ASN A 252 5.37 14.61 0.91
C ASN A 252 4.80 13.22 0.62
N PHE A 253 3.52 13.03 0.92
CA PHE A 253 2.75 11.83 0.69
C PHE A 253 1.64 12.11 -0.33
N PRO A 254 1.87 11.90 -1.63
CA PRO A 254 0.81 12.03 -2.62
C PRO A 254 -0.32 11.04 -2.35
N ASP A 255 -1.53 11.45 -2.70
CA ASP A 255 -2.65 10.52 -2.83
C ASP A 255 -2.33 9.52 -3.95
N SER A 256 -2.77 8.27 -3.80
CA SER A 256 -2.70 7.33 -4.92
C SER A 256 -3.45 7.93 -6.10
N ALA A 257 -2.83 7.99 -7.28
CA ALA A 257 -3.55 8.39 -8.48
C ALA A 257 -4.83 7.54 -8.55
N PRO A 258 -6.03 8.14 -8.70
CA PRO A 258 -7.26 7.37 -8.76
C PRO A 258 -7.06 6.33 -9.85
N LYS A 259 -7.16 5.05 -9.49
CA LYS A 259 -7.26 3.99 -10.49
C LYS A 259 -8.38 4.45 -11.40
N VAL A 260 -8.07 4.65 -12.68
CA VAL A 260 -9.08 4.88 -13.72
C VAL A 260 -10.08 3.76 -13.52
N SER A 261 -11.22 4.07 -12.91
CA SER A 261 -12.25 3.10 -12.63
C SER A 261 -12.62 2.47 -13.96
N ALA A 262 -13.01 1.19 -13.97
CA ALA A 262 -13.51 0.57 -15.20
C ALA A 262 -14.61 1.44 -15.86
N GLN A 263 -15.40 2.17 -15.04
CA GLN A 263 -16.36 3.19 -15.48
C GLN A 263 -15.75 4.32 -16.33
N ALA A 264 -14.52 4.77 -16.07
CA ALA A 264 -13.84 5.76 -16.90
C ALA A 264 -13.30 5.16 -18.21
N ARG A 265 -13.06 3.84 -18.29
CA ARG A 265 -12.86 3.16 -19.59
C ARG A 265 -14.16 3.06 -20.38
N ASP A 266 -15.28 2.86 -19.72
CA ASP A 266 -16.60 2.77 -20.37
C ASP A 266 -17.15 4.13 -20.82
N ALA A 267 -16.81 5.21 -20.12
CA ALA A 267 -17.17 6.58 -20.50
C ALA A 267 -16.46 7.06 -21.78
N VAL A 268 -15.32 6.47 -22.15
CA VAL A 268 -14.63 6.73 -23.43
C VAL A 268 -15.18 5.87 -24.57
N ASN A 269 -15.92 4.80 -24.26
CA ASN A 269 -16.45 3.85 -25.25
C ASN A 269 -17.93 4.10 -25.62
N THR A 270 -18.50 5.26 -25.29
CA THR A 270 -19.86 5.62 -25.73
C THR A 270 -19.95 6.00 -27.22
N ALA A 271 -18.86 5.86 -27.98
CA ALA A 271 -18.88 5.88 -29.44
C ALA A 271 -19.06 4.44 -29.97
N ALA A 272 -20.28 4.10 -30.36
CA ALA A 272 -20.71 2.92 -31.12
C ALA A 272 -19.66 1.80 -31.28
N ALA A 273 -19.72 0.79 -30.42
CA ALA A 273 -18.86 -0.39 -30.51
C ALA A 273 -19.00 -1.09 -31.88
N PRO A 274 -17.89 -1.41 -32.58
CA PRO A 274 -17.95 -2.25 -33.78
C PRO A 274 -18.33 -3.70 -33.41
N PRO A 275 -18.93 -4.47 -34.34
CA PRO A 275 -19.42 -5.82 -34.04
C PRO A 275 -18.29 -6.75 -33.57
N PRO A 276 -18.63 -7.77 -32.76
CA PRO A 276 -17.64 -8.64 -32.11
C PRO A 276 -16.78 -9.35 -33.15
N ARG A 277 -15.48 -9.05 -33.15
CA ARG A 277 -14.48 -9.72 -33.99
C ARG A 277 -14.24 -11.13 -33.43
N ARG A 278 -14.22 -12.13 -34.31
CA ARG A 278 -13.97 -13.52 -33.89
C ARG A 278 -12.51 -13.61 -33.42
N LEU A 279 -12.25 -14.38 -32.36
CA LEU A 279 -10.91 -14.54 -31.73
C LEU A 279 -9.77 -14.79 -32.74
N ARG A 280 -10.05 -15.48 -33.85
CA ARG A 280 -9.09 -15.73 -34.93
C ARG A 280 -8.59 -14.47 -35.64
N ASP A 281 -9.40 -13.41 -35.70
CA ASP A 281 -9.08 -12.15 -36.39
C ASP A 281 -8.17 -11.26 -35.51
N VAL A 282 -8.11 -11.52 -34.20
CA VAL A 282 -7.26 -10.81 -33.24
C VAL A 282 -5.85 -11.39 -33.22
N ALA A 283 -5.71 -12.70 -33.47
CA ALA A 283 -4.42 -13.40 -33.51
C ALA A 283 -3.49 -12.87 -34.62
N ALA A 284 -4.05 -12.39 -35.73
CA ALA A 284 -3.30 -11.85 -36.87
C ALA A 284 -2.59 -10.51 -36.60
N LEU A 285 -2.88 -9.84 -35.47
CA LEU A 285 -2.28 -8.57 -35.08
C LEU A 285 -1.07 -8.73 -34.14
N SER A 286 -0.73 -9.97 -33.75
CA SER A 286 0.48 -10.25 -32.99
C SER A 286 1.70 -10.22 -33.92
N ALA A 287 2.75 -9.50 -33.52
CA ALA A 287 4.01 -9.41 -34.27
C ALA A 287 4.71 -10.79 -34.48
N ASN A 288 4.27 -11.82 -33.75
CA ASN A 288 4.80 -13.19 -33.83
C ASN A 288 3.82 -14.18 -34.50
N TYR A 289 2.78 -13.71 -35.19
CA TYR A 289 1.81 -14.59 -35.84
C TYR A 289 2.33 -15.13 -37.18
N THR A 290 2.53 -16.45 -37.26
CA THR A 290 2.71 -17.20 -38.51
C THR A 290 1.41 -17.90 -38.90
N PRO A 291 0.80 -17.58 -40.05
CA PRO A 291 -0.43 -18.23 -40.49
C PRO A 291 -0.19 -19.71 -40.84
N PRO A 292 -1.16 -20.60 -40.55
CA PRO A 292 -1.06 -22.00 -40.95
C PRO A 292 -1.19 -22.14 -42.48
N THR A 293 -0.28 -22.90 -43.09
CA THR A 293 -0.27 -23.20 -44.53
C THR A 293 -1.50 -24.04 -44.88
N VAL A 294 -2.43 -23.46 -45.64
CA VAL A 294 -3.65 -24.14 -46.10
C VAL A 294 -3.27 -25.11 -47.22
N LEU A 295 -3.43 -26.42 -46.99
CA LEU A 295 -3.38 -27.43 -48.05
C LEU A 295 -4.60 -27.24 -48.98
N PRO A 296 -4.43 -27.31 -50.31
CA PRO A 296 -5.54 -27.13 -51.24
C PRO A 296 -6.62 -28.20 -51.04
N ALA A 297 -7.87 -27.75 -50.91
CA ALA A 297 -9.03 -28.60 -50.70
C ALA A 297 -9.24 -29.56 -51.89
N ARG A 298 -9.52 -30.83 -51.60
CA ARG A 298 -9.96 -31.83 -52.59
C ARG A 298 -11.26 -31.36 -53.25
N VAL A 299 -11.23 -31.18 -54.56
CA VAL A 299 -12.43 -30.97 -55.39
C VAL A 299 -13.21 -32.28 -55.45
N SER A 300 -14.41 -32.31 -54.86
CA SER A 300 -15.36 -33.40 -55.03
C SER A 300 -16.15 -33.18 -56.32
N LEU A 301 -16.09 -34.14 -57.25
CA LEU A 301 -16.86 -34.13 -58.49
C LEU A 301 -18.36 -34.36 -58.22
N PRO A 302 -19.28 -33.75 -59.00
CA PRO A 302 -20.71 -33.90 -58.82
C PRO A 302 -21.23 -35.29 -59.25
N PRO A 303 -22.36 -35.76 -58.69
CA PRO A 303 -22.92 -37.07 -59.00
C PRO A 303 -23.58 -37.11 -60.38
N VAL A 304 -23.34 -38.21 -61.10
CA VAL A 304 -23.98 -38.53 -62.38
C VAL A 304 -25.42 -38.97 -62.13
N THR A 305 -26.40 -38.25 -62.68
CA THR A 305 -27.79 -38.69 -62.78
C THR A 305 -27.95 -39.61 -63.99
N LYS A 306 -28.67 -40.73 -63.81
CA LYS A 306 -29.07 -41.65 -64.89
C LYS A 306 -30.11 -41.02 -65.81
#